data_AF-A0A660TT70-F1
#
_entry.id   AF-A0A660TT70-F1
#
_cell.length_a   1.000
_cell.length_b   1.000
_cell.length_c   1.000
_cell.angle_alpha   90.00
_cell.angle_beta   90.00
_cell.angle_gamma   90.00
#
_symmetry.space_group_name_H-M   'P 1'
#
loop_
_entity.id
_entity.type
_entity.pdbx_description
1 polymer ?
#
loop_
_entity_poly.entity_id
_entity_poly.type
_entity_poly.pdbx_seq_one_letter_code
_entity_poly.pdbx_strand_id
1 'polypeptide(L)'
;MVNGEEWKSNVVTGFDVMNVGTATFDVPDDKKEVEIKIEVTKNGVHGDIGNESNDVIVIYDLLNGTWHGDDWRGDKNGYGHTSGTEDGKYGEDDCEIWFDITENDFDGDGIPYWVETNVYHTDPEKDNRGEDMDGDGVPIEWEWKWGYNPFSYEEHSKLDVDKDGLQNDEEYMMADWFADPFRQDIYIENDYMAEHNGIKPIMPEEAIQMQYSAFTKHNIMLLIDTGQMGGSEEIPYESLHWDNLHELYEKYFLHGNENNPRKGVFHYALIIHTFRDFGRGVGGFNFRRDAFAVCSAYIQRWRPWEEGMIIGHGGSYMHELGHQLGLPHLKVFPWQLLYWLSGHYKSCMNYRYNFKIVDYSDGSHGFMDRDEWSAIDPQRFER
;
A
#
# COMPACT_ATOMS: atom_id res chain seq x y z
N MET A 1 -17.72 18.27 -7.04
CA MET A 1 -18.87 19.20 -7.04
C MET A 1 -19.43 19.26 -5.64
N VAL A 2 -19.70 20.47 -5.14
CA VAL A 2 -20.29 20.67 -3.80
C VAL A 2 -21.34 21.75 -3.91
N ASN A 3 -22.56 21.50 -3.44
CA ASN A 3 -23.65 22.48 -3.41
C ASN A 3 -23.94 23.18 -4.76
N GLY A 4 -23.73 22.47 -5.88
CA GLY A 4 -23.92 23.01 -7.24
C GLY A 4 -22.73 23.77 -7.82
N GLU A 5 -21.65 23.94 -7.06
CA GLU A 5 -20.37 24.45 -7.55
C GLU A 5 -19.46 23.31 -8.02
N GLU A 6 -18.65 23.58 -9.04
CA GLU A 6 -17.75 22.62 -9.66
C GLU A 6 -16.32 23.17 -9.67
N TRP A 7 -15.36 22.32 -9.31
CA TRP A 7 -13.95 22.54 -9.55
C TRP A 7 -13.43 21.42 -10.44
N LYS A 8 -12.48 21.78 -11.31
CA LYS A 8 -11.81 20.84 -12.20
C LYS A 8 -10.31 21.05 -12.14
N SER A 9 -9.58 19.96 -11.93
CA SER A 9 -8.11 19.96 -11.95
C SER A 9 -7.55 20.25 -13.34
N ASN A 10 -6.25 20.57 -13.40
CA ASN A 10 -5.52 20.51 -14.66
C ASN A 10 -5.38 19.04 -15.11
N VAL A 11 -5.22 18.82 -16.41
CA VAL A 11 -4.90 17.48 -16.93
C VAL A 11 -3.56 17.05 -16.37
N VAL A 12 -3.53 15.86 -15.77
CA VAL A 12 -2.33 15.22 -15.24
C VAL A 12 -1.96 13.99 -16.08
N THR A 13 -0.69 13.61 -16.05
CA THR A 13 -0.15 12.45 -16.78
C THR A 13 0.93 11.77 -15.93
N GLY A 14 0.89 10.44 -15.85
CA GLY A 14 1.83 9.64 -15.09
C GLY A 14 1.11 8.50 -14.37
N PHE A 15 1.88 7.72 -13.63
CA PHE A 15 1.37 6.82 -12.58
C PHE A 15 1.37 7.55 -11.24
N ASP A 16 0.47 7.17 -10.33
CA ASP A 16 0.37 7.68 -8.95
C ASP A 16 0.60 9.18 -8.82
N VAL A 17 -0.24 9.95 -9.52
CA VAL A 17 -0.10 11.41 -9.53
C VAL A 17 -0.56 11.97 -8.19
N MET A 18 0.40 12.34 -7.37
CA MET A 18 0.19 13.03 -6.10
C MET A 18 -0.17 14.51 -6.33
N ASN A 19 -0.92 15.10 -5.38
CA ASN A 19 -1.23 16.53 -5.34
C ASN A 19 -1.95 17.05 -6.61
N VAL A 20 -2.96 16.32 -7.07
CA VAL A 20 -3.78 16.69 -8.25
C VAL A 20 -4.41 18.08 -8.12
N GLY A 21 -4.74 18.50 -6.91
CA GLY A 21 -5.10 19.86 -6.56
C GLY A 21 -6.00 19.93 -5.34
N THR A 22 -6.25 21.16 -4.87
CA THR A 22 -7.14 21.46 -3.76
C THR A 22 -8.20 22.45 -4.22
N ALA A 23 -9.44 22.26 -3.79
CA ALA A 23 -10.56 23.14 -4.06
C ALA A 23 -11.20 23.58 -2.75
N THR A 24 -11.74 24.78 -2.73
CA THR A 24 -12.49 25.32 -1.58
C THR A 24 -13.85 25.76 -2.07
N PHE A 25 -14.89 25.36 -1.36
CA PHE A 25 -16.29 25.65 -1.67
C PHE A 25 -16.94 26.34 -0.49
N ASP A 26 -17.87 27.27 -0.78
CA ASP A 26 -18.72 27.86 0.24
C ASP A 26 -19.89 26.90 0.56
N VAL A 27 -20.14 26.65 1.83
CA VAL A 27 -21.15 25.70 2.30
C VAL A 27 -22.22 26.41 3.12
N PRO A 28 -23.48 25.95 3.13
CA PRO A 28 -24.53 26.64 3.88
C PRO A 28 -24.37 26.50 5.39
N ASP A 29 -24.32 27.64 6.10
CA ASP A 29 -24.25 27.70 7.57
C ASP A 29 -25.41 27.02 8.30
N ASP A 30 -26.56 26.83 7.63
CA ASP A 30 -27.79 26.29 8.22
C ASP A 30 -27.99 24.78 8.00
N LYS A 31 -27.06 24.13 7.30
CA LYS A 31 -27.10 22.69 7.08
C LYS A 31 -26.15 21.96 8.02
N LYS A 32 -26.53 20.73 8.37
CA LYS A 32 -25.65 19.78 9.07
C LYS A 32 -24.75 19.04 8.10
N GLU A 33 -25.26 18.75 6.90
CA GLU A 33 -24.61 17.86 5.95
C GLU A 33 -24.62 18.46 4.55
N VAL A 34 -23.56 18.19 3.80
CA VAL A 34 -23.41 18.56 2.40
C VAL A 34 -22.97 17.36 1.57
N GLU A 35 -23.54 17.23 0.37
CA GLU A 35 -23.15 16.21 -0.58
C GLU A 35 -21.97 16.69 -1.42
N ILE A 36 -20.97 15.84 -1.56
CA ILE A 36 -19.77 16.04 -2.37
C ILE A 36 -19.73 14.91 -3.39
N LYS A 37 -19.68 15.28 -4.67
CA LYS A 37 -19.55 14.35 -5.79
C LYS A 37 -18.18 14.48 -6.45
N ILE A 38 -17.48 13.36 -6.64
CA ILE A 38 -16.18 13.26 -7.32
C ILE A 38 -16.37 12.45 -8.62
N GLU A 39 -15.74 12.91 -9.70
CA GLU A 39 -15.76 12.25 -11.00
C GLU A 39 -14.35 12.27 -11.59
N VAL A 40 -13.94 11.19 -12.28
CA VAL A 40 -12.63 11.12 -12.95
C VAL A 40 -12.82 10.93 -14.45
N THR A 41 -12.02 11.65 -15.25
CA THR A 41 -11.95 11.45 -16.70
C THR A 41 -10.59 10.89 -17.08
N LYS A 42 -10.55 9.63 -17.53
CA LYS A 42 -9.35 8.94 -18.02
C LYS A 42 -9.36 8.88 -19.53
N ASN A 43 -8.34 9.45 -20.18
CA ASN A 43 -8.21 9.45 -21.65
C ASN A 43 -9.46 9.94 -22.43
N GLY A 44 -10.22 10.86 -21.85
CA GLY A 44 -11.44 11.40 -22.45
C GLY A 44 -12.69 10.54 -22.27
N VAL A 45 -12.61 9.46 -21.49
CA VAL A 45 -13.73 8.61 -21.07
C VAL A 45 -13.98 8.85 -19.58
N HIS A 46 -15.23 8.68 -19.15
CA HIS A 46 -15.58 8.68 -17.73
C HIS A 46 -14.93 7.45 -17.09
N GLY A 47 -13.95 7.65 -16.22
CA GLY A 47 -13.30 6.58 -15.48
C GLY A 47 -14.21 6.02 -14.40
N ASP A 48 -13.96 4.79 -13.98
CA ASP A 48 -14.66 4.17 -12.87
C ASP A 48 -13.85 4.37 -11.57
N ILE A 49 -14.47 4.94 -10.54
CA ILE A 49 -13.88 5.17 -9.22
C ILE A 49 -14.79 4.69 -8.08
N GLY A 50 -15.87 3.96 -8.37
CA GLY A 50 -16.87 3.61 -7.36
C GLY A 50 -17.40 2.20 -7.50
N ASN A 51 -18.18 1.78 -6.50
CA ASN A 51 -18.70 0.42 -6.39
C ASN A 51 -20.07 0.25 -7.07
N GLU A 52 -21.02 1.15 -6.80
CA GLU A 52 -22.37 1.08 -7.39
C GLU A 52 -22.50 1.91 -8.67
N SER A 53 -21.64 2.91 -8.83
CA SER A 53 -21.60 3.83 -9.95
C SER A 53 -20.15 4.25 -10.23
N ASN A 54 -19.89 4.73 -11.45
CA ASN A 54 -18.57 5.25 -11.81
C ASN A 54 -18.17 6.53 -11.06
N ASP A 55 -19.12 7.17 -10.36
CA ASP A 55 -18.92 8.37 -9.56
C ASP A 55 -18.79 8.00 -8.08
N VAL A 56 -18.16 8.88 -7.30
CA VAL A 56 -18.13 8.80 -5.83
C VAL A 56 -18.99 9.92 -5.26
N ILE A 57 -19.88 9.57 -4.34
CA ILE A 57 -20.73 10.47 -3.58
C ILE A 57 -20.48 10.26 -2.09
N VAL A 58 -20.01 11.31 -1.43
CA VAL A 58 -19.88 11.35 0.03
C VAL A 58 -20.73 12.48 0.62
N ILE A 59 -21.23 12.25 1.82
CA ILE A 59 -22.06 13.15 2.60
C ILE A 59 -21.23 13.57 3.80
N TYR A 60 -20.72 14.80 3.72
CA TYR A 60 -19.84 15.39 4.72
C TYR A 60 -20.67 16.08 5.81
N ASP A 61 -20.35 15.81 7.08
CA ASP A 61 -21.00 16.36 8.27
C ASP A 61 -20.21 17.58 8.77
N LEU A 62 -20.82 18.76 8.61
CA LEU A 62 -20.24 20.08 8.94
C LEU A 62 -20.07 20.32 10.45
N LEU A 63 -20.52 19.39 11.31
CA LEU A 63 -20.35 19.52 12.75
C LEU A 63 -19.14 18.73 13.24
N ASN A 64 -18.89 17.54 12.71
CA ASN A 64 -17.85 16.66 13.23
C ASN A 64 -16.69 16.43 12.27
N GLY A 65 -16.76 16.98 11.06
CA GLY A 65 -15.73 16.90 10.03
C GLY A 65 -15.51 15.50 9.47
N THR A 66 -16.50 14.61 9.59
CA THR A 66 -16.46 13.26 9.02
C THR A 66 -17.43 13.12 7.86
N TRP A 67 -17.27 12.10 7.03
CA TRP A 67 -18.21 11.80 5.96
C TRP A 67 -18.64 10.33 5.93
N HIS A 68 -19.73 10.09 5.20
CA HIS A 68 -20.25 8.76 4.90
C HIS A 68 -20.81 8.71 3.47
N GLY A 69 -21.08 7.54 2.93
CA GLY A 69 -21.61 7.38 1.57
C GLY A 69 -20.89 6.24 0.87
N ASP A 70 -20.38 6.51 -0.32
CA ASP A 70 -19.55 5.56 -1.08
C ASP A 70 -18.19 5.30 -0.40
N ASP A 71 -17.71 6.25 0.39
CA ASP A 71 -16.56 6.13 1.30
C ASP A 71 -16.99 6.56 2.71
N TRP A 72 -16.48 5.85 3.72
CA TRP A 72 -16.74 6.15 5.13
C TRP A 72 -15.67 5.56 6.05
N ARG A 73 -15.44 6.20 7.19
CA ARG A 73 -14.41 5.76 8.14
C ARG A 73 -14.63 4.34 8.64
N GLY A 74 -13.72 3.43 8.26
CA GLY A 74 -13.77 2.02 8.63
C GLY A 74 -14.37 1.11 7.56
N ASP A 75 -14.56 1.61 6.34
CA ASP A 75 -14.75 0.77 5.16
C ASP A 75 -13.49 -0.05 4.86
N LYS A 76 -13.63 -1.00 3.93
CA LYS A 76 -12.60 -2.02 3.72
C LYS A 76 -11.40 -1.51 2.93
N ASN A 77 -11.62 -0.51 2.10
CA ASN A 77 -10.69 0.12 1.16
C ASN A 77 -10.00 1.34 1.78
N GLY A 78 -10.43 1.80 2.96
CA GLY A 78 -9.78 2.82 3.75
C GLY A 78 -10.38 4.20 3.52
N TYR A 79 -10.35 5.03 4.55
CA TYR A 79 -11.03 6.32 4.60
C TYR A 79 -10.36 7.36 3.70
N GLY A 80 -11.15 8.00 2.83
CA GLY A 80 -10.64 8.94 1.84
C GLY A 80 -9.98 8.25 0.65
N HIS A 81 -10.39 7.01 0.34
CA HIS A 81 -9.86 6.23 -0.76
C HIS A 81 -10.96 5.45 -1.47
N THR A 82 -11.00 5.52 -2.80
CA THR A 82 -11.90 4.69 -3.60
C THR A 82 -11.25 4.17 -4.87
N SER A 83 -11.77 3.06 -5.38
CA SER A 83 -11.29 2.38 -6.56
C SER A 83 -12.45 1.84 -7.40
N GLY A 84 -12.35 1.99 -8.73
CA GLY A 84 -13.25 1.33 -9.68
C GLY A 84 -13.12 -0.20 -9.70
N THR A 85 -12.28 -0.80 -8.87
CA THR A 85 -12.17 -2.25 -8.73
C THR A 85 -13.12 -2.83 -7.67
N GLU A 86 -13.77 -1.97 -6.89
CA GLU A 86 -14.63 -2.36 -5.76
C GLU A 86 -15.90 -3.08 -6.17
N ASP A 87 -16.38 -2.85 -7.40
CA ASP A 87 -17.55 -3.50 -7.96
C ASP A 87 -17.28 -4.96 -8.41
N GLY A 88 -16.02 -5.39 -8.33
CA GLY A 88 -15.53 -6.72 -8.73
C GLY A 88 -15.45 -6.95 -10.24
N LYS A 89 -15.65 -5.90 -11.06
CA LYS A 89 -15.36 -5.90 -12.48
C LYS A 89 -14.05 -5.17 -12.70
N TYR A 90 -13.22 -5.74 -13.57
CA TYR A 90 -11.87 -5.24 -13.79
C TYR A 90 -11.68 -4.87 -15.27
N GLY A 91 -11.03 -3.75 -15.52
CA GLY A 91 -10.73 -3.23 -16.84
C GLY A 91 -11.82 -2.36 -17.45
N GLU A 92 -12.74 -1.80 -16.65
CA GLU A 92 -13.80 -0.87 -17.07
C GLU A 92 -13.33 0.59 -16.98
N ASP A 93 -12.09 0.86 -17.42
CA ASP A 93 -11.38 2.14 -17.23
C ASP A 93 -11.20 2.52 -15.74
N ASP A 94 -11.06 1.50 -14.88
CA ASP A 94 -10.86 1.61 -13.44
C ASP A 94 -9.74 2.61 -13.10
N CYS A 95 -10.04 3.45 -12.14
CA CYS A 95 -9.20 4.46 -11.54
C CYS A 95 -9.22 4.27 -10.03
N GLU A 96 -8.17 4.74 -9.39
CA GLU A 96 -8.01 4.76 -7.95
C GLU A 96 -7.75 6.20 -7.56
N ILE A 97 -8.42 6.68 -6.51
CA ILE A 97 -8.27 8.04 -6.01
C ILE A 97 -8.11 8.04 -4.50
N TRP A 98 -7.25 8.94 -4.03
CA TRP A 98 -7.18 9.34 -2.64
C TRP A 98 -7.59 10.80 -2.55
N PHE A 99 -8.37 11.11 -1.53
CA PHE A 99 -8.84 12.46 -1.25
C PHE A 99 -8.96 12.67 0.25
N ASP A 100 -8.92 13.94 0.63
CA ASP A 100 -9.21 14.37 1.98
C ASP A 100 -10.20 15.54 1.91
N ILE A 101 -11.06 15.65 2.91
CA ILE A 101 -12.07 16.69 3.01
C ILE A 101 -11.94 17.31 4.39
N THR A 102 -11.56 18.58 4.42
CA THR A 102 -11.40 19.34 5.64
C THR A 102 -12.27 20.60 5.61
N GLU A 103 -12.64 21.06 6.79
CA GLU A 103 -13.30 22.35 6.99
C GLU A 103 -12.31 23.45 7.35
N ASN A 104 -12.84 24.67 7.53
CA ASN A 104 -12.05 25.77 8.07
C ASN A 104 -11.69 25.47 9.53
N ASP A 105 -10.45 25.04 9.71
CA ASP A 105 -9.79 24.83 10.98
C ASP A 105 -9.02 26.11 11.36
N PHE A 106 -9.35 26.68 12.52
CA PHE A 106 -8.93 28.03 12.89
C PHE A 106 -7.49 28.09 13.41
N ASP A 107 -7.04 27.06 14.11
CA ASP A 107 -5.69 26.97 14.65
C ASP A 107 -4.81 25.95 13.89
N GLY A 108 -5.42 25.09 13.08
CA GLY A 108 -4.74 24.22 12.13
C GLY A 108 -4.40 22.84 12.67
N ASP A 109 -4.92 22.43 13.82
CA ASP A 109 -4.61 21.14 14.46
C ASP A 109 -5.33 19.92 13.85
N GLY A 110 -6.28 20.15 12.95
CA GLY A 110 -7.04 19.15 12.22
C GLY A 110 -8.39 18.84 12.84
N ILE A 111 -8.75 19.40 14.00
CA ILE A 111 -10.02 19.12 14.69
C ILE A 111 -11.04 20.21 14.33
N PRO A 112 -12.28 19.85 13.95
CA PRO A 112 -13.29 20.85 13.65
C PRO A 112 -13.69 21.69 14.87
N TYR A 113 -13.81 23.00 14.68
CA TYR A 113 -14.20 23.99 15.70
C TYR A 113 -15.40 23.53 16.56
N TRP A 114 -16.41 22.92 15.92
CA TRP A 114 -17.60 22.45 16.63
C TRP A 114 -17.29 21.28 17.56
N VAL A 115 -16.43 20.34 17.17
CA VAL A 115 -15.99 19.21 17.99
C VAL A 115 -15.25 19.74 19.21
N GLU A 116 -14.29 20.63 19.01
CA GLU A 116 -13.54 21.26 20.09
C GLU A 116 -14.44 21.96 21.10
N THR A 117 -15.38 22.78 20.62
CA THR A 117 -16.26 23.55 21.51
C THR A 117 -17.29 22.67 22.23
N ASN A 118 -17.92 21.72 21.52
CA ASN A 118 -19.13 21.04 21.98
C ASN A 118 -18.91 19.61 22.47
N VAL A 119 -17.81 18.96 22.05
CA VAL A 119 -17.50 17.56 22.38
C VAL A 119 -16.28 17.50 23.31
N TYR A 120 -15.16 18.08 22.89
CA TYR A 120 -13.89 17.97 23.63
C TYR A 120 -13.71 19.05 24.70
N HIS A 121 -14.42 20.16 24.55
CA HIS A 121 -14.28 21.35 25.38
C HIS A 121 -12.83 21.88 25.45
N THR A 122 -12.12 21.80 24.32
CA THR A 122 -10.82 22.45 24.05
C THR A 122 -11.02 23.90 23.59
N ASP A 123 -9.93 24.65 23.42
CA ASP A 123 -9.96 26.04 22.95
C ASP A 123 -9.66 26.08 21.45
N PRO A 124 -10.66 26.33 20.58
CA PRO A 124 -10.50 26.21 19.13
C PRO A 124 -9.67 27.32 18.48
N GLU A 125 -8.95 28.11 19.29
CA GLU A 125 -7.96 29.08 18.84
C GLU A 125 -6.53 28.68 19.24
N LYS A 126 -6.32 27.45 19.72
CA LYS A 126 -5.06 26.97 20.28
C LYS A 126 -4.73 25.55 19.80
N ASP A 127 -3.86 25.50 18.79
CA ASP A 127 -3.32 24.26 18.20
C ASP A 127 -2.94 23.22 19.28
N ASN A 128 -3.73 22.15 19.36
CA ASN A 128 -3.56 21.03 20.28
C ASN A 128 -2.88 19.82 19.62
N ARG A 129 -2.37 19.94 18.39
CA ARG A 129 -1.77 18.84 17.64
C ARG A 129 -0.63 18.17 18.41
N GLY A 130 -0.65 16.85 18.48
CA GLY A 130 0.34 16.06 19.19
C GLY A 130 0.13 16.01 20.71
N GLU A 131 -0.93 16.63 21.25
CA GLU A 131 -1.31 16.43 22.65
C GLU A 131 -1.95 15.05 22.83
N ASP A 132 -1.33 14.22 23.67
CA ASP A 132 -1.86 12.93 24.14
C ASP A 132 -2.57 13.18 25.48
N MET A 133 -3.90 13.29 25.42
CA MET A 133 -4.71 13.83 26.50
C MET A 133 -5.01 12.82 27.60
N ASP A 134 -4.92 11.53 27.32
CA ASP A 134 -5.13 10.44 28.29
C ASP A 134 -3.89 9.56 28.55
N GLY A 135 -2.79 9.79 27.80
CA GLY A 135 -1.48 9.20 28.01
C GLY A 135 -1.31 7.81 27.41
N ASP A 136 -2.01 7.51 26.31
CA ASP A 136 -2.06 6.19 25.71
C ASP A 136 -1.14 5.97 24.50
N GLY A 137 -0.49 7.05 24.05
CA GLY A 137 0.60 7.03 23.08
C GLY A 137 0.23 7.53 21.69
N VAL A 138 -1.03 7.88 21.42
CA VAL A 138 -1.46 8.56 20.20
C VAL A 138 -2.03 9.95 20.51
N PRO A 139 -2.00 10.91 19.56
CA PRO A 139 -2.45 12.27 19.83
C PRO A 139 -3.93 12.50 19.47
N ILE A 140 -4.50 13.54 20.07
CA ILE A 140 -5.91 13.93 19.98
C ILE A 140 -6.44 14.05 18.54
N GLU A 141 -5.66 14.60 17.62
CA GLU A 141 -6.08 14.76 16.21
C GLU A 141 -6.16 13.42 15.46
N TRP A 142 -5.25 12.48 15.79
CA TRP A 142 -5.26 11.14 15.20
C TRP A 142 -6.45 10.34 15.74
N GLU A 143 -6.70 10.42 17.04
CA GLU A 143 -7.85 9.79 17.67
C GLU A 143 -9.17 10.32 17.12
N TRP A 144 -9.31 11.64 16.97
CA TRP A 144 -10.47 12.25 16.33
C TRP A 144 -10.70 11.70 14.92
N LYS A 145 -9.65 11.70 14.08
CA LYS A 145 -9.72 11.22 12.69
C LYS A 145 -10.25 9.79 12.66
N TRP A 146 -9.71 8.91 13.50
CA TRP A 146 -10.05 7.48 13.51
C TRP A 146 -11.22 7.10 14.43
N GLY A 147 -11.81 8.06 15.13
CA GLY A 147 -13.02 7.86 15.93
C GLY A 147 -12.78 7.23 17.31
N TYR A 148 -11.54 7.33 17.80
CA TYR A 148 -11.17 7.07 19.19
C TYR A 148 -11.53 8.26 20.07
N ASN A 149 -11.53 8.07 21.39
CA ASN A 149 -11.92 9.11 22.33
C ASN A 149 -10.69 9.62 23.09
N PRO A 150 -10.24 10.88 22.82
CA PRO A 150 -8.97 11.41 23.34
C PRO A 150 -8.90 11.64 24.85
N PHE A 151 -9.95 11.31 25.58
CA PHE A 151 -10.00 11.42 27.04
C PHE A 151 -10.21 10.06 27.71
N SER A 152 -10.00 8.96 26.98
CA SER A 152 -10.30 7.60 27.39
C SER A 152 -9.25 6.61 26.92
N TYR A 153 -8.24 6.44 27.76
CA TYR A 153 -7.12 5.52 27.54
C TYR A 153 -7.51 4.20 26.84
N GLU A 154 -6.90 3.98 25.68
CA GLU A 154 -7.01 2.78 24.86
C GLU A 154 -5.61 2.15 24.66
N GLU A 155 -5.50 0.82 24.65
CA GLU A 155 -4.18 0.18 24.53
C GLU A 155 -3.69 0.19 23.06
N HIS A 156 -3.49 1.37 22.44
CA HIS A 156 -3.13 1.54 21.02
C HIS A 156 -1.93 0.69 20.59
N SER A 157 -0.92 0.55 21.45
CA SER A 157 0.23 -0.36 21.28
C SER A 157 -0.09 -1.87 21.15
N LYS A 158 -1.36 -2.28 21.21
CA LYS A 158 -1.82 -3.66 21.01
C LYS A 158 -3.07 -3.75 20.14
N LEU A 159 -3.63 -2.62 19.71
CA LEU A 159 -4.81 -2.60 18.87
C LEU A 159 -4.36 -2.72 17.42
N ASP A 160 -4.83 -3.76 16.75
CA ASP A 160 -4.60 -4.09 15.34
C ASP A 160 -5.95 -4.60 14.83
N VAL A 161 -6.79 -3.66 14.36
CA VAL A 161 -8.22 -3.89 14.14
C VAL A 161 -8.46 -4.58 12.79
N ASP A 162 -7.72 -4.15 11.78
CA ASP A 162 -7.70 -4.62 10.40
C ASP A 162 -6.84 -5.89 10.19
N LYS A 163 -5.95 -6.20 11.14
CA LYS A 163 -5.17 -7.45 11.23
C LYS A 163 -4.11 -7.55 10.14
N ASP A 164 -3.46 -6.45 9.82
CA ASP A 164 -2.27 -6.46 8.98
C ASP A 164 -0.96 -6.61 9.77
N GLY A 165 -1.04 -6.55 11.10
CA GLY A 165 0.11 -6.67 11.99
C GLY A 165 0.77 -5.38 12.36
N LEU A 166 0.23 -4.23 11.98
CA LEU A 166 0.58 -2.92 12.51
C LEU A 166 -0.37 -2.60 13.67
N GLN A 167 0.18 -2.10 14.77
CA GLN A 167 -0.63 -1.60 15.87
C GLN A 167 -0.98 -0.13 15.65
N ASN A 168 -2.05 0.37 16.27
CA ASN A 168 -2.50 1.75 16.11
C ASN A 168 -1.41 2.81 16.37
N ASP A 169 -0.42 2.53 17.24
CA ASP A 169 0.71 3.43 17.45
C ASP A 169 1.73 3.40 16.29
N GLU A 170 1.95 2.22 15.69
CA GLU A 170 2.73 2.05 14.46
C GLU A 170 1.99 2.68 13.25
N GLU A 171 0.68 2.50 13.15
CA GLU A 171 -0.23 3.18 12.20
C GLU A 171 -0.11 4.70 12.31
N TYR A 172 -0.13 5.25 13.53
CA TYR A 172 0.09 6.68 13.76
C TYR A 172 1.44 7.16 13.22
N MET A 173 2.51 6.40 13.44
CA MET A 173 3.84 6.72 12.89
C MET A 173 3.86 6.71 11.36
N MET A 174 2.92 6.00 10.74
CA MET A 174 2.78 5.82 9.29
C MET A 174 1.66 6.69 8.68
N ALA A 175 1.05 7.61 9.46
CA ALA A 175 -0.09 8.42 9.02
C ALA A 175 0.21 9.29 7.77
N ASP A 176 1.43 9.81 7.65
CA ASP A 176 1.89 10.56 6.46
C ASP A 176 1.98 9.67 5.19
N TRP A 177 1.90 8.35 5.38
CA TRP A 177 1.99 7.31 4.35
C TRP A 177 0.70 6.49 4.25
N PHE A 178 -0.43 7.17 4.44
CA PHE A 178 -1.78 6.65 4.23
C PHE A 178 -2.21 5.49 5.14
N ALA A 179 -1.52 5.27 6.26
CA ALA A 179 -1.92 4.26 7.24
C ALA A 179 -3.38 4.47 7.67
N ASP A 180 -4.16 3.40 7.68
CA ASP A 180 -5.55 3.36 8.13
C ASP A 180 -5.79 2.16 9.06
N PRO A 181 -6.14 2.38 10.35
CA PRO A 181 -6.24 1.31 11.34
C PRO A 181 -7.40 0.34 11.09
N PHE A 182 -8.19 0.56 10.04
CA PHE A 182 -9.33 -0.27 9.65
C PHE A 182 -9.15 -0.95 8.28
N ARG A 183 -8.08 -0.65 7.54
CA ARG A 183 -7.71 -1.29 6.27
C ARG A 183 -6.36 -1.99 6.40
N GLN A 184 -6.21 -3.11 5.70
CA GLN A 184 -4.93 -3.79 5.66
C GLN A 184 -3.88 -3.02 4.85
N ASP A 185 -2.76 -2.75 5.49
CA ASP A 185 -1.66 -1.98 4.94
C ASP A 185 -0.36 -2.82 4.90
N ILE A 186 0.38 -2.73 3.80
CA ILE A 186 1.66 -3.41 3.62
C ILE A 186 2.68 -2.39 3.16
N TYR A 187 3.75 -2.24 3.94
CA TYR A 187 4.87 -1.39 3.62
C TYR A 187 6.10 -2.22 3.23
N ILE A 188 6.77 -1.81 2.15
CA ILE A 188 8.02 -2.46 1.72
C ILE A 188 9.09 -1.41 1.49
N GLU A 189 10.27 -1.61 2.05
CA GLU A 189 11.45 -0.82 1.73
C GLU A 189 12.24 -1.46 0.60
N ASN A 190 12.48 -0.72 -0.48
CA ASN A 190 13.25 -1.19 -1.63
C ASN A 190 14.65 -0.61 -1.68
N ASP A 191 15.62 -1.35 -1.15
CA ASP A 191 17.03 -1.06 -1.39
C ASP A 191 17.51 -1.70 -2.69
N TYR A 192 18.53 -1.09 -3.29
CA TYR A 192 19.10 -1.60 -4.53
C TYR A 192 20.61 -1.50 -4.56
N MET A 193 21.25 -2.46 -5.24
CA MET A 193 22.70 -2.38 -5.44
C MET A 193 23.08 -1.38 -6.53
N ALA A 194 24.24 -0.77 -6.39
CA ALA A 194 24.82 0.14 -7.36
C ALA A 194 25.02 -0.53 -8.72
N GLU A 195 25.03 0.30 -9.77
CA GLU A 195 25.28 -0.16 -11.12
C GLU A 195 26.65 -0.85 -11.23
N HIS A 196 26.67 -2.00 -11.91
CA HIS A 196 27.90 -2.71 -12.19
C HIS A 196 27.84 -3.37 -13.57
N ASN A 197 28.91 -3.21 -14.35
CA ASN A 197 29.01 -3.72 -15.73
C ASN A 197 27.83 -3.33 -16.64
N GLY A 198 27.30 -2.11 -16.47
CA GLY A 198 26.19 -1.59 -17.28
C GLY A 198 24.82 -2.16 -16.92
N ILE A 199 24.69 -2.85 -15.78
CA ILE A 199 23.42 -3.36 -15.27
C ILE A 199 23.04 -2.56 -14.03
N LYS A 200 21.86 -1.95 -14.07
CA LYS A 200 21.25 -1.29 -12.91
C LYS A 200 20.17 -2.22 -12.34
N PRO A 201 20.32 -2.75 -11.12
CA PRO A 201 19.35 -3.64 -10.52
C PRO A 201 18.27 -2.83 -9.79
N ILE A 202 17.38 -2.20 -10.55
CA ILE A 202 16.21 -1.51 -9.99
C ILE A 202 14.93 -2.18 -10.48
N MET A 203 13.85 -2.02 -9.72
CA MET A 203 12.51 -2.40 -10.18
C MET A 203 12.04 -1.41 -11.26
N PRO A 204 11.54 -1.91 -12.41
CA PRO A 204 10.80 -1.05 -13.34
C PRO A 204 9.59 -0.42 -12.66
N GLU A 205 9.30 0.85 -12.96
CA GLU A 205 8.15 1.57 -12.39
C GLU A 205 6.84 0.84 -12.69
N GLU A 206 6.65 0.39 -13.93
CA GLU A 206 5.46 -0.37 -14.33
C GLU A 206 5.33 -1.69 -13.58
N ALA A 207 6.44 -2.29 -13.13
CA ALA A 207 6.41 -3.51 -12.34
C ALA A 207 5.94 -3.24 -10.90
N ILE A 208 6.24 -2.06 -10.34
CA ILE A 208 5.72 -1.59 -9.05
C ILE A 208 4.23 -1.29 -9.17
N GLN A 209 3.82 -0.58 -10.22
CA GLN A 209 2.42 -0.27 -10.49
C GLN A 209 1.55 -1.52 -10.61
N MET A 210 2.08 -2.57 -11.26
CA MET A 210 1.40 -3.87 -11.30
C MET A 210 1.19 -4.49 -9.92
N GLN A 211 2.06 -4.22 -8.93
CA GLN A 211 1.83 -4.67 -7.56
C GLN A 211 0.67 -3.91 -6.94
N TYR A 212 0.68 -2.59 -6.98
CA TYR A 212 -0.40 -1.76 -6.42
C TYR A 212 -1.74 -2.18 -7.02
N SER A 213 -1.81 -2.27 -8.34
CA SER A 213 -3.01 -2.71 -9.07
C SER A 213 -3.48 -4.13 -8.68
N ALA A 214 -2.59 -5.01 -8.25
CA ALA A 214 -2.96 -6.35 -7.81
C ALA A 214 -3.55 -6.32 -6.40
N PHE A 215 -2.95 -5.58 -5.47
CA PHE A 215 -3.40 -5.50 -4.08
C PHE A 215 -4.65 -4.63 -3.89
N THR A 216 -4.81 -3.53 -4.66
CA THR A 216 -6.01 -2.67 -4.63
C THR A 216 -7.29 -3.46 -4.88
N LYS A 217 -7.28 -4.45 -5.80
CA LYS A 217 -8.44 -5.32 -6.08
C LYS A 217 -8.92 -6.13 -4.86
N HIS A 218 -8.08 -6.22 -3.85
CA HIS A 218 -8.32 -6.95 -2.60
C HIS A 218 -8.44 -6.02 -1.39
N ASN A 219 -8.56 -4.71 -1.61
CA ASN A 219 -8.65 -3.67 -0.58
C ASN A 219 -7.47 -3.69 0.40
N ILE A 220 -6.28 -3.99 -0.10
CA ILE A 220 -5.04 -3.94 0.67
C ILE A 220 -4.21 -2.81 0.08
N MET A 221 -3.83 -1.83 0.89
CA MET A 221 -2.89 -0.83 0.44
C MET A 221 -1.49 -1.41 0.50
N LEU A 222 -0.79 -1.33 -0.62
CA LEU A 222 0.62 -1.66 -0.70
C LEU A 222 1.37 -0.37 -1.00
N LEU A 223 2.34 0.00 -0.16
CA LEU A 223 3.22 1.12 -0.42
C LEU A 223 4.67 0.67 -0.41
N ILE A 224 5.34 0.88 -1.53
CA ILE A 224 6.74 0.51 -1.73
C ILE A 224 7.60 1.78 -1.64
N ASP A 225 8.39 1.89 -0.57
CA ASP A 225 9.34 2.97 -0.39
C ASP A 225 10.46 2.87 -1.42
N THR A 226 10.44 3.80 -2.37
CA THR A 226 11.47 4.02 -3.39
C THR A 226 12.27 5.30 -3.13
N GLY A 227 12.23 5.79 -1.88
CA GLY A 227 13.01 6.93 -1.38
C GLY A 227 12.18 8.07 -0.81
N GLN A 228 10.85 7.94 -0.83
CA GLN A 228 9.95 8.98 -0.31
C GLN A 228 9.76 8.85 1.19
N MET A 229 9.81 7.62 1.74
CA MET A 229 9.53 7.33 3.14
C MET A 229 10.80 7.25 4.00
N GLY A 230 11.92 7.78 3.49
CA GLY A 230 13.20 7.85 4.20
C GLY A 230 14.12 6.64 4.06
N GLY A 231 13.72 5.56 3.36
CA GLY A 231 14.56 4.41 3.01
C GLY A 231 15.03 4.41 1.55
N SER A 232 15.16 3.22 0.96
CA SER A 232 15.57 2.98 -0.44
C SER A 232 17.00 3.45 -0.75
N GLU A 233 17.97 2.87 -0.07
CA GLU A 233 19.38 3.18 -0.21
C GLU A 233 20.05 2.49 -1.41
N GLU A 234 21.04 3.17 -1.99
CA GLU A 234 21.96 2.56 -2.95
C GLU A 234 23.12 1.86 -2.22
N ILE A 235 23.16 0.54 -2.33
CA ILE A 235 24.20 -0.31 -1.72
C ILE A 235 25.38 -0.49 -2.70
N PRO A 236 26.64 -0.29 -2.30
CA PRO A 236 27.78 -0.53 -3.17
C PRO A 236 27.79 -1.95 -3.76
N TYR A 237 28.18 -2.06 -5.03
CA TYR A 237 28.26 -3.37 -5.67
C TYR A 237 29.30 -4.27 -4.98
N GLU A 238 28.85 -5.48 -4.65
CA GLU A 238 29.71 -6.59 -4.25
C GLU A 238 29.16 -7.93 -4.78
N SER A 239 30.02 -8.94 -4.83
CA SER A 239 29.58 -10.31 -5.11
C SER A 239 29.03 -10.93 -3.83
N LEU A 240 27.73 -11.16 -3.79
CA LEU A 240 27.03 -11.65 -2.60
C LEU A 240 27.08 -13.17 -2.48
N HIS A 241 27.33 -13.62 -1.25
CA HIS A 241 27.08 -14.96 -0.74
C HIS A 241 26.00 -14.91 0.36
N TRP A 242 25.47 -16.06 0.75
CA TRP A 242 24.38 -16.17 1.73
C TRP A 242 24.70 -15.45 3.04
N ASP A 243 25.94 -15.57 3.53
CA ASP A 243 26.39 -14.98 4.78
C ASP A 243 26.41 -13.43 4.73
N ASN A 244 26.51 -12.81 3.55
CA ASN A 244 26.53 -11.35 3.40
C ASN A 244 25.15 -10.71 3.60
N LEU A 245 24.06 -11.46 3.40
CA LEU A 245 22.71 -10.88 3.35
C LEU A 245 22.25 -10.35 4.71
N HIS A 246 22.64 -11.03 5.80
CA HIS A 246 22.36 -10.55 7.15
C HIS A 246 23.14 -9.26 7.44
N GLU A 247 24.41 -9.17 7.00
CA GLU A 247 25.20 -7.95 7.18
C GLU A 247 24.60 -6.75 6.43
N LEU A 248 24.05 -6.99 5.23
CA LEU A 248 23.33 -5.95 4.49
C LEU A 248 22.07 -5.51 5.23
N TYR A 249 21.25 -6.45 5.71
CA TYR A 249 20.05 -6.14 6.48
C TYR A 249 20.37 -5.30 7.73
N GLU A 250 21.35 -5.71 8.53
CA GLU A 250 21.76 -4.98 9.74
C GLU A 250 22.27 -3.58 9.41
N LYS A 251 22.99 -3.43 8.30
CA LYS A 251 23.65 -2.18 7.95
C LYS A 251 22.73 -1.17 7.25
N TYR A 252 21.87 -1.64 6.35
CA TYR A 252 21.10 -0.79 5.44
C TYR A 252 19.62 -0.69 5.83
N PHE A 253 19.02 -1.75 6.36
CA PHE A 253 17.64 -1.65 6.84
C PHE A 253 17.59 -1.21 8.31
N LEU A 254 18.36 -1.88 9.19
CA LEU A 254 18.35 -1.54 10.62
C LEU A 254 19.27 -0.37 10.97
N HIS A 255 20.26 -0.05 10.13
CA HIS A 255 21.31 0.93 10.42
C HIS A 255 22.03 0.67 11.77
N GLY A 256 22.20 -0.59 12.14
CA GLY A 256 22.79 -1.01 13.41
C GLY A 256 21.92 -0.71 14.64
N ASN A 257 20.64 -0.36 14.46
CA ASN A 257 19.65 -0.20 15.52
C ASN A 257 18.65 -1.35 15.50
N GLU A 258 18.77 -2.28 16.45
CA GLU A 258 17.84 -3.43 16.57
C GLU A 258 16.38 -3.01 16.85
N ASN A 259 16.18 -1.80 17.38
CA ASN A 259 14.87 -1.18 17.61
C ASN A 259 14.57 -0.10 16.56
N ASN A 260 15.07 -0.26 15.34
CA ASN A 260 14.72 0.63 14.24
C ASN A 260 13.19 0.56 14.04
N PRO A 261 12.48 1.70 14.02
CA PRO A 261 11.01 1.72 13.94
C PRO A 261 10.45 1.09 12.66
N ARG A 262 11.28 0.90 11.64
CA ARG A 262 10.87 0.22 10.40
C ARG A 262 10.78 -1.30 10.57
N LYS A 263 11.48 -1.86 11.56
CA LYS A 263 11.43 -3.29 11.88
C LYS A 263 10.06 -3.60 12.50
N GLY A 264 9.32 -4.53 11.89
CA GLY A 264 7.97 -4.87 12.31
C GLY A 264 6.87 -4.07 11.61
N VAL A 265 7.24 -3.08 10.79
CA VAL A 265 6.33 -2.26 9.96
C VAL A 265 6.59 -2.51 8.47
N PHE A 266 7.87 -2.58 8.08
CA PHE A 266 8.27 -2.80 6.69
C PHE A 266 8.77 -4.23 6.45
N HIS A 267 8.38 -4.81 5.33
CA HIS A 267 9.20 -5.84 4.70
C HIS A 267 10.39 -5.20 3.96
N TYR A 268 11.54 -5.85 3.94
CA TYR A 268 12.75 -5.39 3.29
C TYR A 268 13.00 -6.13 1.97
N ALA A 269 12.99 -5.41 0.85
CA ALA A 269 13.29 -5.95 -0.46
C ALA A 269 14.65 -5.44 -0.95
N LEU A 270 15.52 -6.38 -1.31
CA LEU A 270 16.84 -6.06 -1.83
C LEU A 270 16.94 -6.38 -3.32
N ILE A 271 17.06 -5.35 -4.16
CA ILE A 271 17.20 -5.51 -5.60
C ILE A 271 18.69 -5.63 -5.95
N ILE A 272 19.10 -6.85 -6.29
CA ILE A 272 20.50 -7.21 -6.51
C ILE A 272 20.78 -7.63 -7.95
N HIS A 273 22.06 -7.79 -8.28
CA HIS A 273 22.48 -8.28 -9.60
C HIS A 273 22.12 -9.76 -9.79
N THR A 274 22.98 -10.67 -9.32
CA THR A 274 22.78 -12.12 -9.43
C THR A 274 23.21 -12.81 -8.16
N PHE A 275 22.54 -13.90 -7.81
CA PHE A 275 22.90 -14.76 -6.70
C PHE A 275 23.06 -16.21 -7.17
N ARG A 276 24.06 -16.94 -6.65
CA ARG A 276 24.43 -18.28 -7.15
C ARG A 276 24.71 -19.35 -6.10
N ASP A 277 24.55 -19.06 -4.81
CA ASP A 277 24.86 -20.04 -3.75
C ASP A 277 23.94 -21.27 -3.77
N PHE A 278 22.81 -21.22 -4.47
CA PHE A 278 21.94 -22.37 -4.72
C PHE A 278 22.47 -23.35 -5.78
N GLY A 279 23.71 -23.20 -6.25
CA GLY A 279 24.27 -23.98 -7.36
C GLY A 279 23.66 -23.64 -8.73
N ARG A 280 22.78 -22.63 -8.78
CA ARG A 280 22.11 -22.10 -9.98
C ARG A 280 21.77 -20.63 -9.76
N GLY A 281 21.53 -19.90 -10.85
CA GLY A 281 20.89 -18.58 -10.77
C GLY A 281 19.41 -18.69 -10.40
N VAL A 282 18.91 -17.66 -9.71
CA VAL A 282 17.53 -17.51 -9.26
C VAL A 282 17.00 -16.12 -9.63
N GLY A 283 15.68 -15.97 -9.75
CA GLY A 283 15.01 -14.68 -10.00
C GLY A 283 14.77 -13.88 -8.71
N GLY A 284 14.60 -14.58 -7.60
CA GLY A 284 14.53 -14.03 -6.26
C GLY A 284 14.69 -15.14 -5.22
N PHE A 285 14.73 -14.75 -3.96
CA PHE A 285 14.68 -15.65 -2.81
C PHE A 285 14.41 -14.87 -1.52
N ASN A 286 13.74 -15.51 -0.58
CA ASN A 286 13.65 -15.07 0.81
C ASN A 286 14.90 -15.50 1.58
N PHE A 287 15.50 -14.61 2.36
CA PHE A 287 16.70 -14.94 3.17
C PHE A 287 16.47 -14.84 4.67
N ARG A 288 15.41 -14.16 5.10
CA ARG A 288 14.85 -14.18 6.46
C ARG A 288 13.38 -13.79 6.42
N ARG A 289 12.72 -13.77 7.58
CA ARG A 289 11.37 -13.20 7.69
C ARG A 289 11.49 -11.68 7.53
N ASP A 290 10.52 -11.10 6.85
CA ASP A 290 10.49 -9.71 6.39
C ASP A 290 11.67 -9.29 5.55
N ALA A 291 12.39 -10.22 4.92
CA ALA A 291 13.40 -9.83 3.97
C ALA A 291 13.61 -10.81 2.81
N PHE A 292 13.55 -10.27 1.61
CA PHE A 292 13.75 -11.01 0.37
C PHE A 292 14.61 -10.23 -0.62
N ALA A 293 15.15 -10.94 -1.59
CA ALA A 293 15.97 -10.35 -2.64
C ALA A 293 15.42 -10.68 -4.02
N VAL A 294 15.50 -9.72 -4.94
CA VAL A 294 15.18 -9.89 -6.36
C VAL A 294 16.46 -9.76 -7.18
N CYS A 295 16.78 -10.78 -7.96
CA CYS A 295 17.98 -10.84 -8.79
C CYS A 295 17.72 -10.23 -10.17
N SER A 296 17.73 -8.90 -10.25
CA SER A 296 17.40 -8.13 -11.46
C SER A 296 18.24 -8.53 -12.68
N ALA A 297 19.56 -8.69 -12.55
CA ALA A 297 20.42 -9.05 -13.68
C ALA A 297 20.11 -10.47 -14.22
N TYR A 298 19.65 -11.38 -13.35
CA TYR A 298 19.16 -12.68 -13.80
C TYR A 298 17.92 -12.53 -14.66
N ILE A 299 16.94 -11.73 -14.21
CA ILE A 299 15.69 -11.48 -14.92
C ILE A 299 15.97 -10.81 -16.27
N GLN A 300 16.74 -9.71 -16.29
CA GLN A 300 17.12 -9.00 -17.51
C GLN A 300 17.80 -9.91 -18.54
N ARG A 301 18.63 -10.87 -18.09
CA ARG A 301 19.29 -11.83 -18.99
C ARG A 301 18.33 -12.83 -19.63
N TRP A 302 17.33 -13.31 -18.89
CA TRP A 302 16.38 -14.33 -19.37
C TRP A 302 15.11 -13.76 -20.00
N ARG A 303 14.86 -12.46 -19.77
CA ARG A 303 13.76 -11.67 -20.31
C ARG A 303 14.28 -10.30 -20.80
N PRO A 304 15.13 -10.29 -21.85
CA PRO A 304 15.81 -9.06 -22.29
C PRO A 304 14.93 -8.07 -23.06
N TRP A 305 13.66 -8.40 -23.33
CA TRP A 305 12.71 -7.48 -23.97
C TRP A 305 11.89 -6.77 -22.89
N GLU A 306 11.50 -5.53 -23.16
CA GLU A 306 10.85 -4.59 -22.23
C GLU A 306 9.69 -5.21 -21.44
N GLU A 307 8.66 -5.69 -22.13
CA GLU A 307 7.49 -6.32 -21.49
C GLU A 307 7.87 -7.53 -20.61
N GLY A 308 8.78 -8.38 -21.09
CA GLY A 308 9.22 -9.56 -20.36
C GLY A 308 10.05 -9.21 -19.13
N MET A 309 10.82 -8.12 -19.20
CA MET A 309 11.59 -7.59 -18.09
C MET A 309 10.64 -7.03 -17.03
N ILE A 310 9.66 -6.21 -17.40
CA ILE A 310 8.66 -5.63 -16.49
C ILE A 310 7.90 -6.74 -15.77
N ILE A 311 7.25 -7.64 -16.51
CA ILE A 311 6.47 -8.75 -15.94
C ILE A 311 7.37 -9.71 -15.15
N GLY A 312 8.61 -9.93 -15.62
CA GLY A 312 9.56 -10.79 -14.93
C GLY A 312 9.99 -10.26 -13.56
N HIS A 313 10.21 -8.94 -13.45
CA HIS A 313 10.50 -8.28 -12.17
C HIS A 313 9.28 -8.30 -11.27
N GLY A 314 8.12 -7.83 -11.76
CA GLY A 314 6.88 -7.80 -10.98
C GLY A 314 6.50 -9.18 -10.44
N GLY A 315 6.51 -10.20 -11.30
CA GLY A 315 6.13 -11.55 -10.88
C GLY A 315 7.15 -12.23 -9.97
N SER A 316 8.45 -11.93 -10.10
CA SER A 316 9.47 -12.41 -9.14
C SER A 316 9.34 -11.71 -7.80
N TYR A 317 9.16 -10.40 -7.80
CA TYR A 317 9.01 -9.60 -6.60
C TYR A 317 7.77 -10.03 -5.81
N MET A 318 6.62 -10.13 -6.49
CA MET A 318 5.37 -10.60 -5.87
C MET A 318 5.49 -12.04 -5.38
N HIS A 319 6.20 -12.92 -6.09
CA HIS A 319 6.44 -14.28 -5.62
C HIS A 319 7.21 -14.31 -4.30
N GLU A 320 8.25 -13.50 -4.18
CA GLU A 320 9.05 -13.44 -2.96
C GLU A 320 8.29 -12.75 -1.82
N LEU A 321 7.50 -11.71 -2.11
CA LEU A 321 6.57 -11.12 -1.15
C LEU A 321 5.54 -12.14 -0.67
N GLY A 322 5.01 -12.97 -1.55
CA GLY A 322 4.05 -14.01 -1.20
C GLY A 322 4.60 -14.98 -0.15
N HIS A 323 5.90 -15.28 -0.18
CA HIS A 323 6.56 -16.05 0.88
C HIS A 323 6.63 -15.32 2.23
N GLN A 324 6.81 -14.00 2.22
CA GLN A 324 6.74 -13.19 3.44
C GLN A 324 5.32 -13.21 4.01
N LEU A 325 4.32 -13.13 3.16
CA LEU A 325 2.89 -13.25 3.48
C LEU A 325 2.42 -14.70 3.70
N GLY A 326 3.34 -15.65 3.82
CA GLY A 326 3.05 -17.03 4.23
C GLY A 326 2.61 -18.01 3.15
N LEU A 327 2.59 -17.61 1.88
CA LEU A 327 2.19 -18.46 0.77
C LEU A 327 3.27 -19.51 0.42
N PRO A 328 2.90 -20.78 0.20
CA PRO A 328 3.79 -21.79 -0.34
C PRO A 328 3.84 -21.72 -1.88
N HIS A 329 5.00 -22.00 -2.49
CA HIS A 329 5.10 -22.07 -3.95
C HIS A 329 4.91 -23.48 -4.51
N LEU A 330 4.51 -23.56 -5.78
CA LEU A 330 4.52 -24.79 -6.58
C LEU A 330 5.69 -24.77 -7.57
N LYS A 331 6.72 -25.57 -7.26
CA LYS A 331 7.89 -25.75 -8.12
C LYS A 331 7.64 -26.81 -9.19
N VAL A 332 7.35 -26.37 -10.41
CA VAL A 332 7.06 -27.24 -11.57
C VAL A 332 7.84 -26.83 -12.81
N PHE A 333 8.18 -27.80 -13.66
CA PHE A 333 8.94 -27.61 -14.90
C PHE A 333 8.28 -28.31 -16.10
N PRO A 334 8.48 -27.84 -17.36
CA PRO A 334 7.77 -28.35 -18.54
C PRO A 334 7.85 -29.86 -18.79
N TRP A 335 8.91 -30.53 -18.33
CA TRP A 335 9.07 -31.99 -18.46
C TRP A 335 8.35 -32.80 -17.37
N GLN A 336 7.73 -32.16 -16.39
CA GLN A 336 6.99 -32.80 -15.31
C GLN A 336 5.49 -32.79 -15.61
N LEU A 337 4.78 -33.89 -15.34
CA LEU A 337 3.33 -33.98 -15.56
C LEU A 337 2.57 -32.90 -14.78
N LEU A 338 3.00 -32.63 -13.55
CA LEU A 338 2.35 -31.65 -12.68
C LEU A 338 2.33 -30.24 -13.27
N TYR A 339 3.34 -29.86 -14.08
CA TYR A 339 3.37 -28.57 -14.79
C TYR A 339 2.19 -28.38 -15.76
N TRP A 340 1.74 -29.47 -16.38
CA TRP A 340 0.61 -29.45 -17.32
C TRP A 340 -0.73 -29.51 -16.59
N LEU A 341 -0.78 -30.27 -15.50
CA LEU A 341 -1.96 -30.33 -14.64
C LEU A 341 -2.21 -28.98 -13.96
N SER A 342 -1.17 -28.27 -13.52
CA SER A 342 -1.28 -26.98 -12.81
C SER A 342 -1.44 -25.78 -13.73
N GLY A 343 -1.93 -25.99 -14.96
CA GLY A 343 -2.15 -24.92 -15.92
C GLY A 343 -3.23 -23.94 -15.48
N HIS A 344 -4.22 -24.38 -14.72
CA HIS A 344 -5.30 -23.52 -14.22
C HIS A 344 -4.89 -22.67 -13.01
N TYR A 345 -3.88 -23.11 -12.25
CA TYR A 345 -3.33 -22.37 -11.11
C TYR A 345 -2.50 -21.17 -11.58
N LYS A 346 -3.17 -20.08 -11.92
CA LYS A 346 -2.58 -18.83 -12.41
C LYS A 346 -2.16 -17.96 -11.22
N SER A 347 -0.95 -18.19 -10.76
CA SER A 347 -0.34 -17.39 -9.68
C SER A 347 1.15 -17.23 -9.92
N CYS A 348 1.73 -16.10 -9.53
CA CYS A 348 3.17 -15.96 -9.47
C CYS A 348 3.83 -17.00 -8.55
N MET A 349 3.11 -17.58 -7.57
CA MET A 349 3.53 -18.69 -6.70
C MET A 349 3.68 -20.03 -7.44
N ASN A 350 3.12 -20.15 -8.63
CA ASN A 350 3.36 -21.27 -9.54
C ASN A 350 4.54 -20.95 -10.47
N TYR A 351 5.61 -21.74 -10.43
CA TYR A 351 6.81 -21.52 -11.27
C TYR A 351 6.52 -21.51 -12.78
N ARG A 352 5.36 -22.04 -13.21
CA ARG A 352 4.87 -21.91 -14.58
C ARG A 352 4.58 -20.46 -14.98
N TYR A 353 4.21 -19.61 -14.04
CA TYR A 353 3.69 -18.25 -14.23
C TYR A 353 4.49 -17.15 -13.54
N ASN A 354 5.42 -17.47 -12.64
CA ASN A 354 6.30 -16.51 -11.94
C ASN A 354 6.89 -15.38 -12.84
N PHE A 355 7.26 -15.67 -14.09
CA PHE A 355 7.75 -14.65 -15.05
C PHE A 355 6.73 -14.27 -16.14
N LYS A 356 5.43 -14.39 -15.86
CA LYS A 356 4.34 -14.21 -16.85
C LYS A 356 3.13 -13.44 -16.33
N ILE A 357 2.94 -13.39 -15.02
CA ILE A 357 1.85 -12.65 -14.39
C ILE A 357 2.36 -11.99 -13.11
N VAL A 358 1.68 -10.92 -12.72
CA VAL A 358 1.86 -10.22 -11.45
C VAL A 358 0.51 -10.30 -10.75
N ASP A 359 0.26 -11.45 -10.13
CA ASP A 359 -0.96 -11.71 -9.36
C ASP A 359 -0.78 -12.97 -8.50
N TYR A 360 -1.55 -13.07 -7.43
CA TYR A 360 -1.84 -14.36 -6.79
C TYR A 360 -3.11 -14.95 -7.40
N SER A 361 -3.38 -16.22 -7.10
CA SER A 361 -4.64 -16.81 -7.55
C SER A 361 -5.77 -16.55 -6.56
N ASP A 362 -6.97 -16.32 -7.08
CA ASP A 362 -8.25 -16.22 -6.36
C ASP A 362 -8.97 -17.59 -6.26
N GLY A 363 -8.37 -18.67 -6.79
CA GLY A 363 -8.96 -20.01 -6.80
C GLY A 363 -10.11 -20.21 -7.78
N SER A 364 -10.45 -19.23 -8.62
CA SER A 364 -11.62 -19.27 -9.50
C SER A 364 -11.42 -20.12 -10.77
N HIS A 365 -10.19 -20.53 -11.08
CA HIS A 365 -9.84 -21.18 -12.35
C HIS A 365 -9.95 -22.72 -12.33
N GLY A 366 -10.45 -23.32 -11.24
CA GLY A 366 -10.85 -24.72 -11.18
C GLY A 366 -9.77 -25.68 -10.69
N PHE A 367 -9.53 -26.78 -11.42
CA PHE A 367 -8.73 -27.90 -10.90
C PHE A 367 -7.30 -27.51 -10.51
N MET A 368 -6.92 -27.80 -9.26
CA MET A 368 -5.66 -27.45 -8.59
C MET A 368 -5.38 -25.95 -8.45
N ASP A 369 -6.34 -25.10 -8.78
CA ASP A 369 -6.23 -23.69 -8.46
C ASP A 369 -6.35 -23.49 -6.95
N ARG A 370 -5.60 -22.52 -6.43
CA ARG A 370 -5.51 -22.24 -5.00
C ARG A 370 -5.92 -20.81 -4.79
N ASP A 371 -6.88 -20.59 -3.90
CA ASP A 371 -7.20 -19.24 -3.43
C ASP A 371 -6.09 -18.82 -2.46
N GLU A 372 -5.16 -18.05 -2.98
CA GLU A 372 -4.00 -17.52 -2.27
C GLU A 372 -4.26 -16.13 -1.72
N TRP A 373 -5.06 -15.32 -2.41
CA TRP A 373 -5.51 -14.02 -1.90
C TRP A 373 -6.24 -14.17 -0.57
N SER A 374 -7.12 -15.18 -0.42
CA SER A 374 -7.75 -15.47 0.88
C SER A 374 -6.82 -16.13 1.91
N ALA A 375 -5.58 -16.45 1.55
CA ALA A 375 -4.63 -17.21 2.38
C ALA A 375 -3.36 -16.45 2.77
N ILE A 376 -3.18 -15.21 2.30
CA ILE A 376 -2.09 -14.36 2.77
C ILE A 376 -2.27 -14.03 4.25
N ASP A 377 -1.15 -13.82 4.92
CA ASP A 377 -1.05 -13.46 6.33
C ASP A 377 -0.20 -12.17 6.42
N PRO A 378 -0.83 -10.97 6.40
CA PRO A 378 -0.07 -9.73 6.42
C PRO A 378 0.60 -9.48 7.79
N GLN A 379 0.06 -10.05 8.88
CA GLN A 379 0.63 -9.98 10.25
C GLN A 379 2.02 -10.63 10.42
N ARG A 380 2.60 -11.17 9.36
CA ARG A 380 3.70 -12.11 9.41
C ARG A 380 5.07 -11.45 9.54
N PHE A 381 5.24 -10.65 10.59
CA PHE A 381 6.49 -9.98 10.92
C PHE A 381 7.41 -10.79 11.87
N GLU A 382 8.69 -10.41 11.89
CA GLU A 382 9.75 -10.75 12.84
C GLU A 382 9.99 -9.56 13.76
N ARG A 383 9.26 -9.54 14.88
CA ARG A 383 9.41 -8.54 15.94
C ARG A 383 10.57 -8.87 16.88
#